data_AF-A0A2N0R6X3-F1
#
_entry.id   AF-A0A2N0R6X3-F1
#
_cell.length_a   1.000
_cell.length_b   1.000
_cell.length_c   1.000
_cell.angle_alpha   90.00
_cell.angle_beta   90.00
_cell.angle_gamma   90.00
#
_symmetry.space_group_name_H-M   'P 1'
#
loop_
_entity.id
_entity.type
_entity.pdbx_description
1 polymer ?
#
loop_
_entity_poly.entity_id
_entity_poly.type
_entity_poly.pdbx_seq_one_letter_code
_entity_poly.pdbx_strand_id
1 'polypeptide(L)'
;MEETLKQYLNEYYRGFTGFELEHIEDFTKCLKEYKKFNLEEYEISHLDKDMLFPPGDIKIGVRDARTTKGSNIYKDILMDIAIFTMKMGGENVKRILETILLENSQASTTTQNGVTADKEKGATTNKEEGATTDKEKEQTKLLSHYILFFYKDFKGFEEHHLDDFANAIRENSRVNLAEYESKYMERDLIFGPGKMGEGIINEKRRRGNDMIKDNLMDFTTFTIKMAADTTKKLLEIVFDTLQK
;
A
#
# COMPACT_ATOMS: atom_id res chain seq x y z
N MET A 1 22.01 -2.03 1.12
CA MET A 1 20.71 -2.62 1.48
C MET A 1 19.83 -1.59 2.18
N GLU A 2 20.19 -1.06 3.35
CA GLU A 2 19.36 -0.07 4.06
C GLU A 2 19.06 1.20 3.23
N GLU A 3 20.05 1.76 2.53
CA GLU A 3 19.84 2.94 1.67
C GLU A 3 18.89 2.65 0.50
N THR A 4 19.04 1.49 -0.13
CA THR A 4 18.16 1.02 -1.21
C THR A 4 16.73 0.80 -0.72
N LEU A 5 16.56 0.19 0.47
CA LEU A 5 15.24 0.03 1.11
C LEU A 5 14.60 1.39 1.39
N LYS A 6 15.36 2.37 1.89
CA LYS A 6 14.86 3.74 2.09
C LYS A 6 14.41 4.38 0.78
N GLN A 7 15.10 4.17 -0.33
CA GLN A 7 14.69 4.69 -1.64
C GLN A 7 13.32 4.12 -2.06
N TYR A 8 13.14 2.80 -2.01
CA TYR A 8 11.85 2.20 -2.37
C TYR A 8 10.73 2.56 -1.38
N LEU A 9 11.02 2.71 -0.09
CA LEU A 9 10.03 3.19 0.88
C LEU A 9 9.64 4.65 0.65
N ASN A 10 10.58 5.51 0.21
CA ASN A 10 10.22 6.86 -0.21
C ASN A 10 9.30 6.84 -1.43
N GLU A 11 9.55 5.97 -2.42
CA GLU A 11 8.65 5.81 -3.57
C GLU A 11 7.27 5.30 -3.15
N TYR A 12 7.21 4.38 -2.17
CA TYR A 12 5.95 3.92 -1.57
C TYR A 12 5.15 5.10 -0.99
N TYR A 13 5.80 5.94 -0.19
CA TYR A 13 5.16 7.12 0.41
C TYR A 13 4.80 8.20 -0.61
N ARG A 14 5.59 8.35 -1.68
CA ARG A 14 5.33 9.33 -2.74
C ARG A 14 3.97 9.11 -3.40
N GLY A 15 3.51 7.86 -3.49
CA GLY A 15 2.19 7.53 -4.02
C GLY A 15 1.01 8.00 -3.17
N PHE A 16 1.26 8.56 -1.97
CA PHE A 16 0.25 9.21 -1.12
C PHE A 16 0.34 10.74 -1.12
N THR A 17 1.17 11.34 -1.98
CA THR A 17 1.23 12.80 -2.10
C THR A 17 -0.14 13.34 -2.51
N GLY A 18 -0.64 14.36 -1.83
CA GLY A 18 -1.96 14.94 -2.07
C GLY A 18 -3.11 14.25 -1.33
N PHE A 19 -2.88 13.11 -0.68
CA PHE A 19 -3.95 12.26 -0.12
C PHE A 19 -4.91 13.00 0.82
N GLU A 20 -4.39 13.88 1.68
CA GLU A 20 -5.26 14.66 2.58
C GLU A 20 -6.24 15.56 1.82
N LEU A 21 -5.78 16.20 0.75
CA LEU A 21 -6.60 17.14 -0.01
C LEU A 21 -7.55 16.40 -0.95
N GLU A 22 -7.07 15.33 -1.57
CA GLU A 22 -7.79 14.62 -2.62
C GLU A 22 -8.82 13.63 -2.07
N HIS A 23 -8.57 13.02 -0.91
CA HIS A 23 -9.40 11.91 -0.43
C HIS A 23 -10.03 12.17 0.93
N ILE A 24 -9.25 12.68 1.89
CA ILE A 24 -9.71 12.80 3.28
C ILE A 24 -10.88 13.77 3.42
N GLU A 25 -10.96 14.78 2.56
CA GLU A 25 -12.09 15.73 2.56
C GLU A 25 -13.42 15.05 2.24
N ASP A 26 -13.43 14.10 1.31
CA ASP A 26 -14.63 13.35 0.94
C ASP A 26 -15.12 12.45 2.09
N PHE A 27 -14.20 11.69 2.71
CA PHE A 27 -14.53 10.87 3.88
C PHE A 27 -14.97 11.73 5.08
N THR A 28 -14.33 12.87 5.29
CA THR A 28 -14.70 13.83 6.35
C THR A 28 -16.13 14.34 6.14
N LYS A 29 -16.47 14.69 4.90
CA LYS A 29 -17.82 15.15 4.55
C LYS A 29 -18.87 14.08 4.82
N CYS A 30 -18.60 12.82 4.43
CA CYS A 30 -19.51 11.71 4.71
C CYS A 30 -19.74 11.47 6.20
N LEU A 31 -18.71 11.56 7.05
CA LEU A 31 -18.88 11.46 8.50
C LEU A 31 -19.69 12.62 9.08
N LYS A 32 -19.43 13.85 8.65
CA LYS A 32 -20.19 15.03 9.12
C LYS A 32 -21.66 14.99 8.72
N GLU A 33 -21.93 14.49 7.52
CA GLU A 33 -23.29 14.39 6.98
C GLU A 33 -23.99 13.06 7.33
N TYR A 34 -23.32 12.16 8.07
CA TYR A 34 -23.80 10.81 8.40
C TYR A 34 -24.29 10.03 7.17
N LYS A 35 -23.58 10.18 6.04
CA LYS A 35 -23.91 9.53 4.77
C LYS A 35 -23.02 8.32 4.53
N LYS A 36 -23.62 7.26 3.99
CA LYS A 36 -22.88 6.09 3.51
C LYS A 36 -21.94 6.51 2.39
N PHE A 37 -20.70 6.02 2.44
CA PHE A 37 -19.71 6.21 1.40
C PHE A 37 -19.78 5.05 0.40
N ASN A 38 -19.79 5.36 -0.90
CA ASN A 38 -19.74 4.34 -1.92
C ASN A 38 -18.29 4.03 -2.30
N LEU A 39 -17.68 3.12 -1.53
CA LEU A 39 -16.29 2.75 -1.73
C LEU A 39 -16.04 2.13 -3.12
N GLU A 40 -16.98 1.34 -3.65
CA GLU A 40 -16.81 0.69 -4.96
C GLU A 40 -16.68 1.71 -6.09
N GLU A 41 -17.59 2.68 -6.15
CA GLU A 41 -17.54 3.76 -7.15
C GLU A 41 -16.31 4.64 -6.96
N TYR A 42 -15.93 4.92 -5.70
CA TYR A 42 -14.79 5.76 -5.39
C TYR A 42 -13.47 5.12 -5.81
N GLU A 43 -13.32 3.82 -5.60
CA GLU A 43 -12.14 3.08 -6.06
C GLU A 43 -12.07 3.03 -7.59
N ILE A 44 -13.20 2.83 -8.28
CA ILE A 44 -13.23 2.83 -9.75
C ILE A 44 -12.73 4.16 -10.35
N SER A 45 -12.96 5.29 -9.68
CA SER A 45 -12.54 6.61 -10.17
C SER A 45 -11.10 7.00 -9.79
N HIS A 46 -10.52 6.38 -8.75
CA HIS A 46 -9.24 6.81 -8.19
C HIS A 46 -8.13 5.75 -8.21
N LEU A 47 -8.47 4.48 -8.42
CA LEU A 47 -7.52 3.36 -8.41
C LEU A 47 -7.38 2.73 -9.81
N ASP A 48 -6.27 2.02 -10.02
CA ASP A 48 -5.99 1.33 -11.27
C ASP A 48 -6.95 0.13 -11.47
N LYS A 49 -7.25 -0.21 -12.73
CA LYS A 49 -8.16 -1.33 -13.04
C LYS A 49 -7.57 -2.71 -12.75
N ASP A 50 -6.25 -2.81 -12.64
CA ASP A 50 -5.51 -4.08 -12.51
C ASP A 50 -5.14 -4.39 -11.05
N MET A 51 -6.13 -4.23 -10.16
CA MET A 51 -6.01 -4.54 -8.75
C MET A 51 -6.20 -6.02 -8.47
N LEU A 52 -5.42 -6.56 -7.53
CA LEU A 52 -5.54 -7.96 -7.08
C LEU A 52 -6.94 -8.26 -6.50
N PHE A 53 -7.60 -7.26 -5.92
CA PHE A 53 -8.92 -7.38 -5.32
C PHE A 53 -9.93 -6.47 -6.04
N PRO A 54 -11.18 -6.91 -6.19
CA PRO A 54 -12.22 -6.11 -6.82
C PRO A 54 -12.56 -4.87 -5.99
N PRO A 55 -13.24 -3.88 -6.59
CA PRO A 55 -13.72 -2.73 -5.85
C PRO A 55 -14.56 -3.10 -4.61
N GLY A 56 -14.49 -2.28 -3.57
CA GLY A 56 -15.31 -2.35 -2.36
C GLY A 56 -14.83 -3.29 -1.25
N ASP A 57 -13.94 -4.23 -1.56
CA ASP A 57 -13.57 -5.27 -0.59
C ASP A 57 -12.12 -5.80 -0.75
N ILE A 58 -11.57 -6.32 0.35
CA ILE A 58 -10.33 -7.11 0.39
C ILE A 58 -10.65 -8.43 1.10
N LYS A 59 -10.93 -9.48 0.31
CA LYS A 59 -11.51 -10.76 0.77
C LYS A 59 -10.52 -11.71 1.44
N ILE A 60 -9.75 -11.22 2.40
CA ILE A 60 -8.73 -11.99 3.15
C ILE A 60 -8.84 -11.84 4.66
N GLY A 61 -10.00 -11.38 5.15
CA GLY A 61 -10.25 -11.17 6.58
C GLY A 61 -9.70 -9.84 7.10
N VAL A 62 -9.60 -8.81 6.25
CA VAL A 62 -9.36 -7.43 6.71
C VAL A 62 -10.57 -6.93 7.52
N ARG A 63 -11.78 -7.22 7.02
CA ARG A 63 -13.03 -7.07 7.76
C ARG A 63 -13.34 -8.31 8.59
N ASP A 64 -13.93 -8.12 9.77
CA ASP A 64 -14.47 -9.21 10.58
C ASP A 64 -15.69 -9.79 9.86
N ALA A 65 -15.70 -11.10 9.61
CA ALA A 65 -16.83 -11.78 8.96
C ALA A 65 -18.13 -11.70 9.77
N ARG A 66 -18.05 -11.37 11.06
CA ARG A 66 -19.18 -11.23 11.99
C ARG A 66 -19.74 -9.81 12.03
N THR A 67 -19.01 -8.81 11.54
CA THR A 67 -19.50 -7.43 11.54
C THR A 67 -20.42 -7.19 10.35
N THR A 68 -21.55 -6.53 10.61
CA THR A 68 -22.51 -6.16 9.56
C THR A 68 -22.22 -4.73 9.12
N LYS A 69 -21.77 -4.55 7.87
CA LYS A 69 -21.63 -3.24 7.23
C LYS A 69 -22.95 -2.46 7.35
N GLY A 70 -22.89 -1.20 7.77
CA GLY A 70 -24.06 -0.35 7.95
C GLY A 70 -24.62 -0.28 9.38
N SER A 71 -24.02 -1.01 10.34
CA SER A 71 -24.45 -0.98 11.74
C SER A 71 -23.86 0.20 12.54
N ASN A 72 -22.72 0.75 12.11
CA ASN A 72 -22.06 1.89 12.75
C ASN A 72 -21.31 2.71 11.70
N ILE A 73 -21.81 3.91 11.41
CA ILE A 73 -21.27 4.79 10.37
C ILE A 73 -19.80 5.16 10.58
N TYR A 74 -19.36 5.32 11.84
CA TYR A 74 -17.96 5.65 12.13
C TYR A 74 -17.05 4.47 11.75
N LYS A 75 -17.44 3.27 12.17
CA LYS A 75 -16.74 2.02 11.82
C LYS A 75 -16.76 1.78 10.31
N ASP A 76 -17.90 2.01 9.66
CA ASP A 76 -18.04 1.82 8.21
C ASP A 76 -17.10 2.76 7.44
N ILE A 77 -17.10 4.06 7.74
CA ILE A 77 -16.23 5.03 7.07
C ILE A 77 -14.76 4.78 7.36
N LEU A 78 -14.42 4.45 8.62
CA LEU A 78 -13.05 4.08 8.97
C LEU A 78 -12.60 2.84 8.18
N MET A 79 -13.43 1.80 8.09
CA MET A 79 -13.07 0.64 7.26
C MET A 79 -12.99 0.96 5.77
N ASP A 80 -13.86 1.84 5.26
CA ASP A 80 -13.83 2.24 3.86
C ASP A 80 -12.53 2.99 3.53
N ILE A 81 -12.09 3.94 4.38
CA ILE A 81 -10.81 4.63 4.18
C ILE A 81 -9.60 3.71 4.40
N ALA A 82 -9.67 2.76 5.33
CA ALA A 82 -8.61 1.78 5.54
C ALA A 82 -8.42 0.90 4.29
N ILE A 83 -9.52 0.36 3.74
CA ILE A 83 -9.48 -0.48 2.54
C ILE A 83 -8.94 0.31 1.34
N PHE A 84 -9.44 1.53 1.14
CA PHE A 84 -8.94 2.41 0.07
C PHE A 84 -7.43 2.65 0.21
N THR A 85 -6.97 2.98 1.41
CA THR A 85 -5.56 3.25 1.72
C THR A 85 -4.67 2.01 1.52
N MET A 86 -5.11 0.84 2.00
CA MET A 86 -4.39 -0.43 1.82
C MET A 86 -4.26 -0.79 0.33
N LYS A 87 -5.32 -0.54 -0.45
CA LYS A 87 -5.35 -0.79 -1.88
C LYS A 87 -4.41 0.12 -2.66
N MET A 88 -4.45 1.42 -2.39
CA MET A 88 -3.50 2.39 -2.94
C MET A 88 -2.06 2.04 -2.56
N GLY A 89 -1.83 1.61 -1.31
CA GLY A 89 -0.54 1.09 -0.87
C GLY A 89 -0.09 -0.14 -1.65
N GLY A 90 -1.00 -1.08 -1.91
CA GLY A 90 -0.72 -2.26 -2.72
C GLY A 90 -0.35 -1.94 -4.17
N GLU A 91 -0.95 -0.91 -4.78
CA GLU A 91 -0.54 -0.41 -6.11
C GLU A 91 0.87 0.16 -6.10
N ASN A 92 1.22 0.94 -5.06
CA ASN A 92 2.56 1.48 -4.92
C ASN A 92 3.60 0.37 -4.76
N VAL A 93 3.29 -0.66 -3.96
CA VAL A 93 4.14 -1.86 -3.83
C VAL A 93 4.26 -2.61 -5.15
N LYS A 94 3.16 -2.78 -5.90
CA LYS A 94 3.17 -3.42 -7.22
C LYS A 94 4.16 -2.73 -8.17
N ARG A 95 4.07 -1.41 -8.31
CA ARG A 95 4.96 -0.62 -9.18
C ARG A 95 6.43 -0.74 -8.76
N ILE A 96 6.71 -0.75 -7.46
CA ILE A 96 8.06 -0.96 -6.91
C ILE A 96 8.59 -2.35 -7.30
N LEU A 97 7.80 -3.40 -7.06
CA LEU A 97 8.20 -4.78 -7.38
C LEU A 97 8.39 -4.99 -8.89
N GLU A 98 7.53 -4.42 -9.73
CA GLU A 98 7.68 -4.45 -11.18
C GLU A 98 9.00 -3.83 -11.62
N THR A 99 9.39 -2.70 -11.01
CA THR A 99 10.66 -2.02 -11.27
C THR A 99 11.84 -2.91 -10.87
N ILE A 100 11.81 -3.49 -9.67
CA ILE A 100 12.86 -4.39 -9.19
C ILE A 100 13.01 -5.61 -10.10
N LEU A 101 11.90 -6.24 -10.52
CA LEU A 101 11.92 -7.42 -11.40
C LEU A 101 12.47 -7.08 -12.80
N LEU A 102 12.12 -5.89 -13.32
CA LEU A 102 12.61 -5.41 -14.61
C LEU A 102 14.13 -5.13 -14.58
N GLU A 103 14.61 -4.43 -13.54
CA GLU A 103 16.03 -4.14 -13.33
C GLU A 103 16.87 -5.44 -13.25
N ASN A 104 16.40 -6.45 -12.50
CA ASN A 104 17.09 -7.73 -12.39
C ASN A 104 17.10 -8.52 -13.72
N SER A 105 16.02 -8.43 -14.50
CA SER A 105 15.97 -9.07 -15.82
C SER A 105 17.00 -8.45 -16.79
N GLN A 106 17.19 -7.12 -16.75
CA GLN A 106 18.17 -6.41 -17.59
C GLN A 106 19.61 -6.65 -17.15
N ALA A 107 19.87 -6.74 -15.85
CA ALA A 107 21.20 -7.08 -15.33
C ALA A 107 21.67 -8.46 -15.80
N SER A 108 20.75 -9.44 -15.84
CA SER A 108 21.02 -10.82 -16.26
C SER A 108 21.35 -10.96 -17.76
N THR A 109 20.73 -10.15 -18.63
CA THR A 109 21.01 -10.18 -20.08
C THR A 109 22.35 -9.53 -20.42
N THR A 110 22.77 -8.53 -19.63
CA THR A 110 24.04 -7.83 -19.85
C THR A 110 25.25 -8.70 -19.49
N THR A 111 25.12 -9.61 -18.53
CA THR A 111 26.20 -10.54 -18.15
C THR A 111 26.44 -11.64 -19.18
N GLN A 112 25.42 -12.05 -19.95
CA GLN A 112 25.56 -13.05 -21.02
C GLN A 112 26.22 -12.50 -22.29
N ASN A 113 26.13 -11.21 -22.56
CA ASN A 113 26.74 -10.59 -23.74
C ASN A 113 28.24 -10.25 -23.56
N GLY A 114 28.83 -10.55 -22.40
CA GLY A 114 30.24 -10.29 -22.08
C GLY A 114 31.22 -11.44 -22.40
N VAL A 115 30.73 -12.61 -22.81
CA VAL A 115 31.57 -13.78 -23.11
C VAL A 115 31.23 -14.33 -24.49
N THR A 116 31.89 -13.75 -25.51
CA THR A 116 32.44 -14.34 -26.74
C THR A 116 32.38 -13.33 -27.88
N ALA A 117 33.36 -12.44 -27.93
CA ALA A 117 33.77 -11.82 -29.19
C ALA A 117 35.00 -12.57 -29.69
N ASP A 118 34.80 -13.74 -30.32
CA ASP A 118 35.62 -14.12 -31.47
C ASP A 118 35.03 -15.29 -32.28
N LYS A 119 35.00 -15.06 -33.61
CA LYS A 119 34.83 -15.98 -34.76
C LYS A 119 33.42 -16.32 -35.29
N GLU A 120 33.06 -15.52 -36.29
CA GLU A 120 32.63 -15.87 -37.66
C GLU A 120 31.50 -16.87 -37.94
N LYS A 121 30.47 -16.31 -38.62
CA LYS A 121 29.73 -16.82 -39.80
C LYS A 121 29.11 -18.22 -39.74
N GLY A 122 27.79 -18.24 -39.58
CA GLY A 122 26.92 -19.32 -40.03
C GLY A 122 25.46 -18.91 -39.94
N ALA A 123 24.74 -18.93 -41.06
CA ALA A 123 23.35 -18.54 -41.16
C ALA A 123 22.38 -19.54 -40.48
N THR A 124 21.14 -19.06 -40.34
CA THR A 124 19.84 -19.76 -40.26
C THR A 124 19.21 -20.10 -38.89
N THR A 125 18.03 -19.47 -38.74
CA THR A 125 16.71 -19.97 -38.27
C THR A 125 16.34 -19.98 -36.78
N ASN A 126 15.44 -19.03 -36.47
CA ASN A 126 14.16 -19.16 -35.75
C ASN A 126 14.13 -19.97 -34.44
N LYS A 127 14.01 -19.24 -33.31
CA LYS A 127 13.05 -19.50 -32.21
C LYS A 127 13.23 -18.46 -31.08
N GLU A 128 12.55 -17.32 -31.17
CA GLU A 128 12.46 -16.37 -30.05
C GLU A 128 11.03 -16.06 -29.59
N GLU A 129 10.00 -16.53 -30.30
CA GLU A 129 8.59 -16.18 -29.97
C GLU A 129 7.97 -17.00 -28.83
N GLY A 130 8.64 -18.04 -28.33
CA GLY A 130 8.11 -18.92 -27.27
C GLY A 130 8.69 -18.70 -25.86
N ALA A 131 9.87 -18.08 -25.73
CA ALA A 131 10.55 -17.92 -24.44
C ALA A 131 10.11 -16.66 -23.68
N THR A 132 9.69 -15.63 -24.42
CA THR A 132 9.19 -14.35 -23.88
C THR A 132 7.87 -14.52 -23.12
N THR A 133 6.96 -15.34 -23.64
CA THR A 133 5.62 -15.53 -23.04
C THR A 133 5.64 -16.35 -21.74
N ASP A 134 6.58 -17.27 -21.55
CA ASP A 134 6.68 -18.06 -20.31
C ASP A 134 7.35 -17.25 -19.18
N LYS A 135 8.38 -16.45 -19.51
CA LYS A 135 9.05 -15.57 -18.54
C LYS A 135 8.13 -14.47 -18.01
N GLU A 136 7.31 -13.87 -18.87
CA GLU A 136 6.31 -12.87 -18.48
C GLU A 136 5.23 -13.47 -17.56
N LYS A 137 4.77 -14.70 -17.85
CA LYS A 137 3.82 -15.42 -16.98
C LYS A 137 4.40 -15.74 -15.62
N GLU A 138 5.67 -16.17 -15.56
CA GLU A 138 6.34 -16.44 -14.29
C GLU A 138 6.53 -15.17 -13.45
N GLN A 139 6.93 -14.06 -14.06
CA GLN A 139 7.04 -12.77 -13.38
C GLN A 139 5.68 -12.29 -12.85
N THR A 140 4.62 -12.42 -13.64
CA THR A 140 3.25 -12.08 -13.22
C THR A 140 2.79 -12.91 -12.02
N LYS A 141 3.11 -14.21 -12.02
CA LYS A 141 2.79 -15.11 -10.91
C LYS A 141 3.58 -14.77 -9.65
N LEU A 142 4.86 -14.44 -9.79
CA LEU A 142 5.72 -14.02 -8.69
C LEU A 142 5.26 -12.69 -8.08
N LEU A 143 4.94 -11.71 -8.92
CA LEU A 143 4.37 -10.43 -8.51
C LEU A 143 3.07 -10.63 -7.72
N SER A 144 2.16 -11.44 -8.26
CA SER A 144 0.88 -11.76 -7.59
C SER A 144 1.10 -12.42 -6.22
N HIS A 145 2.13 -13.27 -6.09
CA HIS A 145 2.49 -13.91 -4.83
C HIS A 145 2.94 -12.89 -3.77
N TYR A 146 3.83 -11.97 -4.14
CA TYR A 146 4.33 -10.94 -3.23
C TYR A 146 3.26 -9.92 -2.85
N ILE A 147 2.40 -9.52 -3.79
CA ILE A 147 1.26 -8.63 -3.49
C ILE A 147 0.27 -9.31 -2.56
N LEU A 148 -0.02 -10.60 -2.75
CA LEU A 148 -0.86 -11.33 -1.81
C LEU A 148 -0.22 -11.39 -0.41
N PHE A 149 1.11 -11.51 -0.32
CA PHE A 149 1.82 -11.47 0.95
C PHE A 149 1.66 -10.12 1.65
N PHE A 150 1.80 -9.01 0.92
CA PHE A 150 1.55 -7.66 1.45
C PHE A 150 0.16 -7.56 2.11
N TYR A 151 -0.89 -8.02 1.43
CA TYR A 151 -2.24 -7.87 1.99
C TYR A 151 -2.51 -8.78 3.20
N LYS A 152 -1.80 -9.91 3.34
CA LYS A 152 -2.00 -10.84 4.46
C LYS A 152 -1.69 -10.24 5.82
N ASP A 153 -0.80 -9.24 5.90
CA ASP A 153 -0.49 -8.55 7.15
C ASP A 153 -1.67 -7.74 7.71
N PHE A 154 -2.65 -7.37 6.87
CA PHE A 154 -3.86 -6.67 7.33
C PHE A 154 -4.95 -7.62 7.84
N LYS A 155 -4.70 -8.92 7.92
CA LYS A 155 -5.70 -9.86 8.44
C LYS A 155 -6.04 -9.53 9.90
N GLY A 156 -7.32 -9.35 10.18
CA GLY A 156 -7.83 -8.95 11.49
C GLY A 156 -7.70 -7.46 11.78
N PHE A 157 -7.39 -6.62 10.78
CA PHE A 157 -7.21 -5.18 11.00
C PHE A 157 -8.42 -4.51 11.65
N GLU A 158 -9.65 -4.84 11.20
CA GLU A 158 -10.89 -4.34 11.82
C GLU A 158 -10.96 -4.65 13.32
N GLU A 159 -10.70 -5.91 13.69
CA GLU A 159 -10.82 -6.38 15.08
C GLU A 159 -9.80 -5.71 16.01
N HIS A 160 -8.60 -5.42 15.52
CA HIS A 160 -7.50 -4.91 16.35
C HIS A 160 -7.45 -3.40 16.48
N HIS A 161 -7.96 -2.65 15.50
CA HIS A 161 -7.72 -1.21 15.41
C HIS A 161 -8.96 -0.35 15.32
N LEU A 162 -10.04 -0.85 14.73
CA LEU A 162 -11.15 0.00 14.33
C LEU A 162 -11.84 0.66 15.52
N ASP A 163 -12.01 -0.09 16.60
CA ASP A 163 -12.78 0.33 17.77
C ASP A 163 -12.11 1.48 18.51
N ASP A 164 -10.78 1.50 18.61
CA ASP A 164 -10.03 2.55 19.27
C ASP A 164 -10.27 3.92 18.59
N PHE A 165 -10.18 3.96 17.27
CA PHE A 165 -10.41 5.18 16.49
C PHE A 165 -11.89 5.56 16.41
N ALA A 166 -12.80 4.58 16.27
CA ALA A 166 -14.23 4.85 16.26
C ALA A 166 -14.71 5.46 17.59
N ASN A 167 -14.19 4.95 18.72
CA ASN A 167 -14.48 5.50 20.05
C ASN A 167 -13.92 6.92 20.19
N ALA A 168 -12.69 7.17 19.73
CA ALA A 168 -12.09 8.51 19.78
C ALA A 168 -12.91 9.55 19.00
N ILE A 169 -13.37 9.22 17.80
CA ILE A 169 -14.24 10.12 17.01
C ILE A 169 -15.54 10.40 17.75
N ARG A 170 -16.19 9.36 18.30
CA ARG A 170 -17.46 9.49 19.03
C ARG A 170 -17.31 10.36 20.29
N GLU A 171 -16.19 10.25 20.97
CA GLU A 171 -15.87 11.01 22.19
C GLU A 171 -15.27 12.39 21.90
N ASN A 172 -15.18 12.78 20.63
CA ASN A 172 -14.55 14.03 20.18
C ASN A 172 -13.12 14.18 20.75
N SER A 173 -12.41 13.06 20.84
CA SER A 173 -11.02 12.94 21.30
C SER A 173 -10.14 12.41 20.16
N ARG A 174 -8.87 12.16 20.45
CA ARG A 174 -7.91 11.61 19.47
C ARG A 174 -7.11 10.48 20.11
N VAL A 175 -6.82 9.48 19.29
CA VAL A 175 -5.81 8.48 19.63
C VAL A 175 -4.44 9.14 19.66
N ASN A 176 -3.62 8.84 20.67
CA ASN A 176 -2.22 9.26 20.68
C ASN A 176 -1.45 8.43 19.64
N LEU A 177 -1.38 8.96 18.42
CA LEU A 177 -0.83 8.25 17.26
C LEU A 177 0.60 7.75 17.50
N ALA A 178 1.46 8.52 18.18
CA ALA A 178 2.83 8.11 18.43
C ALA A 178 2.95 6.88 19.35
N GLU A 179 2.14 6.84 20.40
CA GLU A 179 2.06 5.68 21.29
C GLU A 179 1.39 4.49 20.60
N TYR A 180 0.36 4.76 19.80
CA TYR A 180 -0.37 3.74 19.06
C TYR A 180 0.53 3.03 18.05
N GLU A 181 1.26 3.80 17.23
CA GLU A 181 2.25 3.26 16.28
C GLU A 181 3.30 2.42 17.01
N SER A 182 3.85 2.93 18.12
CA SER A 182 4.88 2.20 18.90
C SER A 182 4.39 0.87 19.48
N LYS A 183 3.07 0.71 19.67
CA LYS A 183 2.46 -0.51 20.20
C LYS A 183 2.22 -1.58 19.13
N TYR A 184 1.90 -1.17 17.90
CA TYR A 184 1.34 -2.07 16.88
C TYR A 184 2.21 -2.28 15.63
N MET A 185 3.26 -1.49 15.42
CA MET A 185 4.18 -1.68 14.30
C MET A 185 5.63 -1.54 14.72
N GLU A 186 6.54 -2.13 13.92
CA GLU A 186 7.95 -1.84 14.07
C GLU A 186 8.24 -0.38 13.68
N ARG A 187 9.42 0.11 14.08
CA ARG A 187 9.82 1.47 13.78
C ARG A 187 9.90 1.67 12.26
N ASP A 188 9.04 2.56 11.75
CA ASP A 188 9.11 3.07 10.39
C ASP A 188 10.49 3.69 10.11
N LEU A 189 11.07 3.30 8.98
CA LEU A 189 12.40 3.71 8.56
C LEU A 189 12.46 5.15 8.03
N ILE A 190 11.32 5.71 7.60
CA ILE A 190 11.21 7.04 6.98
C ILE A 190 10.69 8.05 8.00
N PHE A 191 9.54 7.79 8.63
CA PHE A 191 8.91 8.74 9.54
C PHE A 191 8.91 8.28 10.99
N GLY A 192 9.21 9.21 11.91
CA GLY A 192 9.11 8.93 13.35
C GLY A 192 7.65 8.78 13.84
N PRO A 193 7.46 8.26 15.06
CA PRO A 193 6.12 8.10 15.63
C PRO A 193 5.29 9.38 15.64
N GLY A 194 4.03 9.29 15.21
CA GLY A 194 3.06 10.40 15.16
C GLY A 194 3.34 11.48 14.09
N LYS A 195 4.35 11.26 13.23
CA LYS A 195 4.72 12.16 12.13
C LYS A 195 4.37 11.55 10.79
N MET A 196 4.10 12.38 9.79
CA MET A 196 3.94 11.97 8.39
C MET A 196 4.59 13.01 7.50
N GLY A 197 4.94 12.62 6.27
CA GLY A 197 5.60 13.49 5.31
C GLY A 197 4.79 14.71 4.91
N GLU A 198 5.50 15.82 4.71
CA GLU A 198 4.98 17.00 4.02
C GLU A 198 4.51 16.61 2.61
N GLY A 199 3.36 17.14 2.18
CA GLY A 199 2.72 16.78 0.90
C GLY A 199 1.71 15.63 1.02
N ILE A 200 1.87 14.70 1.97
CA ILE A 200 0.82 13.73 2.31
C ILE A 200 -0.18 14.40 3.27
N ILE A 201 0.36 15.07 4.30
CA ILE A 201 -0.39 16.00 5.14
C ILE A 201 -0.26 17.41 4.56
N ASN A 202 -1.36 18.15 4.52
CA ASN A 202 -1.39 19.54 4.12
C ASN A 202 -0.69 20.42 5.19
N GLU A 203 0.45 21.00 4.83
CA GLU A 203 1.26 21.88 5.69
C GLU A 203 0.50 23.09 6.25
N LYS A 204 -0.52 23.59 5.54
CA LYS A 204 -1.30 24.75 5.96
C LYS A 204 -2.34 24.41 7.03
N ARG A 205 -2.51 23.13 7.35
CA ARG A 205 -3.49 22.69 8.32
C ARG A 205 -3.07 22.99 9.75
N ARG A 206 -4.00 23.57 10.50
CA ARG A 206 -3.92 23.63 11.97
C ARG A 206 -4.66 22.43 12.56
N ARG A 207 -3.92 21.51 13.19
CA ARG A 207 -4.51 20.44 14.01
C ARG A 207 -5.40 21.06 15.09
N GLY A 208 -6.54 20.43 15.38
CA GLY A 208 -7.53 20.85 16.37
C GLY A 208 -8.70 21.66 15.81
N ASN A 209 -8.63 22.13 14.56
CA ASN A 209 -9.72 22.88 13.94
C ASN A 209 -10.88 21.98 13.46
N ASP A 210 -10.59 20.73 13.11
CA ASP A 210 -11.57 19.76 12.62
C ASP A 210 -11.25 18.37 13.18
N MET A 211 -11.90 18.03 14.30
CA MET A 211 -11.59 16.81 15.05
C MET A 211 -11.87 15.54 14.23
N ILE A 212 -12.89 15.55 13.37
CA ILE A 212 -13.22 14.41 12.51
C ILE A 212 -12.12 14.23 11.49
N LYS A 213 -11.73 15.32 10.79
CA LYS A 213 -10.63 15.27 9.84
C LYS A 213 -9.31 14.86 10.51
N ASP A 214 -9.07 15.29 11.75
CA ASP A 214 -7.86 14.94 12.53
C ASP A 214 -7.81 13.45 12.82
N ASN A 215 -8.90 12.87 13.31
CA ASN A 215 -8.98 11.43 13.55
C ASN A 215 -8.86 10.61 12.26
N LEU A 216 -9.52 11.03 11.17
CA LEU A 216 -9.38 10.35 9.88
C LEU A 216 -7.95 10.37 9.36
N MET A 217 -7.23 11.50 9.52
CA MET A 217 -5.82 11.56 9.15
C MET A 217 -4.93 10.73 10.06
N ASP A 218 -5.16 10.72 11.37
CA ASP A 218 -4.36 9.90 12.28
C ASP A 218 -4.52 8.41 11.95
N PHE A 219 -5.76 7.98 11.69
CA PHE A 219 -6.08 6.60 11.31
C PHE A 219 -5.49 6.22 9.95
N THR A 220 -5.56 7.12 8.97
CA THR A 220 -4.96 6.93 7.65
C THR A 220 -3.44 6.86 7.75
N THR A 221 -2.83 7.76 8.52
CA THR A 221 -1.38 7.76 8.75
C THR A 221 -0.92 6.43 9.34
N PHE A 222 -1.64 5.95 10.35
CA PHE A 222 -1.40 4.62 10.93
C PHE A 222 -1.49 3.51 9.88
N THR A 223 -2.55 3.53 9.05
CA THR A 223 -2.77 2.52 8.01
C THR A 223 -1.67 2.53 6.95
N ILE A 224 -1.26 3.70 6.46
CA ILE A 224 -0.17 3.84 5.48
C ILE A 224 1.15 3.31 6.06
N LYS A 225 1.46 3.65 7.31
CA LYS A 225 2.72 3.22 7.93
C LYS A 225 2.76 1.73 8.25
N MET A 226 1.63 1.15 8.66
CA MET A 226 1.52 -0.29 8.83
C MET A 226 1.81 -1.01 7.50
N ALA A 227 1.23 -0.49 6.41
CA ALA A 227 1.49 -0.99 5.07
C ALA A 227 2.96 -0.78 4.63
N ALA A 228 3.59 0.33 5.03
CA ALA A 228 5.03 0.56 4.79
C ALA A 228 5.93 -0.43 5.55
N ASP A 229 5.59 -0.77 6.80
CA ASP A 229 6.30 -1.78 7.59
C ASP A 229 6.22 -3.17 6.91
N THR A 230 5.04 -3.55 6.43
CA THR A 230 4.89 -4.77 5.61
C THR A 230 5.70 -4.68 4.31
N THR A 231 5.71 -3.52 3.65
CA THR A 231 6.47 -3.29 2.42
C THR A 231 7.96 -3.48 2.65
N LYS A 232 8.50 -2.94 3.75
CA LYS A 232 9.90 -3.14 4.14
C LYS A 232 10.23 -4.64 4.26
N LYS A 233 9.43 -5.40 5.02
CA LYS A 233 9.63 -6.85 5.22
C LYS A 233 9.57 -7.60 3.88
N LEU A 234 8.64 -7.21 3.01
CA LEU A 234 8.52 -7.79 1.67
C LEU A 234 9.76 -7.52 0.81
N LEU A 235 10.25 -6.28 0.80
CA LEU A 235 11.43 -5.91 0.04
C LEU A 235 12.67 -6.67 0.51
N GLU A 236 12.84 -6.85 1.83
CA GLU A 236 13.92 -7.67 2.40
C GLU A 236 13.87 -9.11 1.84
N ILE A 237 12.69 -9.75 1.82
CA ILE A 237 12.49 -11.09 1.24
C ILE A 237 12.82 -11.11 -0.25
N VAL A 238 12.39 -10.10 -1.00
CA VAL A 238 12.62 -9.99 -2.45
C VAL A 238 14.12 -9.87 -2.74
N PHE A 239 14.85 -9.03 -2.01
CA PHE A 239 16.30 -8.90 -2.17
C PHE A 239 17.04 -10.20 -1.85
N ASP A 240 16.67 -10.88 -0.77
CA ASP A 240 17.27 -12.17 -0.40
C ASP A 240 17.01 -13.28 -1.43
N THR A 241 15.90 -13.17 -2.16
CA THR A 241 15.51 -14.13 -3.20
C THR A 241 16.20 -13.85 -4.53
N LEU A 242 16.38 -12.57 -4.89
CA LEU A 242 16.95 -12.16 -6.19
C LEU A 242 18.49 -12.06 -6.19
N GLN A 243 19.13 -12.00 -5.03
CA GLN A 243 20.60 -11.99 -4.90
C GLN A 243 21.25 -13.38 -4.78
N LYS A 244 20.47 -14.46 -4.90
CA LYS A 244 20.96 -15.85 -4.96
C LYS A 244 21.09 -16.31 -6.41
#